data_AF-A0A852K8M4-F1
#
_entry.id   AF-A0A852K8M4-F1
#
_cell.length_a   1.000
_cell.length_b   1.000
_cell.length_c   1.000
_cell.angle_alpha   90.00
_cell.angle_beta   90.00
_cell.angle_gamma   90.00
#
_symmetry.space_group_name_H-M   'P 1'
#
loop_
_entity.id
_entity.type
_entity.pdbx_description
1 polymer ?
#
loop_
_entity_poly.entity_id
_entity_poly.type
_entity_poly.pdbx_seq_one_letter_code
_entity_poly.pdbx_strand_id
1 'polypeptide(L)' 'SVLPSPAPPGLPDRFRMFRSCEWEVLERSLNILQASDFYWGPLSVGEAHAKLQREPVGTYLVRDSSQGNCLFSL' A
#
# COMPACT_ATOMS: atom_id res chain seq x y z
N SER A 1 36.17 20.35 -22.33
CA SER A 1 35.36 19.13 -22.24
C SER A 1 35.04 18.85 -20.79
N VAL A 2 33.79 19.06 -20.36
CA VAL A 2 33.29 18.62 -19.06
C VAL A 2 32.21 17.59 -19.35
N LEU A 3 32.49 16.33 -19.01
CA LEU A 3 31.49 15.26 -19.06
C LEU A 3 30.52 15.44 -17.89
N PRO A 4 29.20 15.35 -18.08
CA PRO A 4 28.26 15.35 -16.98
C PRO A 4 28.38 14.04 -16.18
N SER A 5 28.44 14.18 -14.86
CA SER A 5 28.49 13.07 -13.89
C SER A 5 27.30 12.11 -14.10
N PRO A 6 27.51 10.78 -14.09
CA PRO A 6 26.39 9.83 -14.09
C PRO A 6 25.60 9.97 -12.79
N ALA A 7 24.29 10.19 -12.92
CA ALA A 7 23.37 10.23 -11.78
C ALA A 7 23.38 8.87 -11.05
N PRO A 8 23.22 8.85 -9.71
CA PRO A 8 23.19 7.61 -8.95
C PRO A 8 22.03 6.71 -9.40
N PRO A 9 22.23 5.38 -9.44
CA PRO A 9 21.22 4.43 -9.88
C PRO A 9 20.00 4.46 -8.93
N GLY A 10 18.89 4.96 -9.48
CA GLY A 10 17.51 4.70 -9.08
C GLY A 10 17.22 4.55 -7.59
N LEU A 11 16.93 5.65 -6.90
CA LEU A 11 15.93 5.60 -5.84
C LEU A 11 14.69 4.86 -6.39
N PRO A 12 14.09 3.91 -5.66
CA PRO A 12 12.87 3.25 -6.11
C PRO A 12 11.85 4.32 -6.52
N ASP A 13 11.25 4.11 -7.68
CA ASP A 13 10.41 5.09 -8.37
C ASP A 13 9.47 5.77 -7.37
N ARG A 14 9.80 7.04 -7.22
CA ARG A 14 9.62 7.90 -6.06
C ARG A 14 8.14 7.99 -5.70
N PHE A 15 7.79 7.68 -4.45
CA PHE A 15 6.46 7.92 -3.87
C PHE A 15 5.85 9.20 -4.45
N ARG A 16 4.84 9.04 -5.29
CA ARG A 16 4.16 10.18 -5.92
C ARG A 16 3.35 10.87 -4.85
N MET A 17 3.64 12.16 -4.61
CA MET A 17 2.79 12.97 -3.75
C MET A 17 1.38 13.07 -4.34
N PHE A 18 0.37 12.87 -3.50
CA PHE A 18 -1.03 13.07 -3.88
C PHE A 18 -1.27 14.54 -4.21
N ARG A 19 -2.06 14.80 -5.25
CA ARG A 19 -2.70 16.12 -5.42
C ARG A 19 -3.78 16.30 -4.36
N SER A 20 -4.13 17.53 -4.03
CA SER A 20 -5.06 17.85 -2.93
C SER A 20 -6.39 17.08 -3.02
N CYS A 21 -6.96 16.93 -4.22
CA CYS A 21 -8.20 16.16 -4.41
C CYS A 21 -8.02 14.64 -4.22
N GLU A 22 -6.83 14.09 -4.53
CA GLU A 22 -6.52 12.68 -4.33
C GLU A 22 -6.34 12.38 -2.82
N TRP A 23 -5.86 13.35 -2.05
CA TRP A 23 -5.74 13.25 -0.59
C TRP A 23 -7.09 13.14 0.12
N GLU A 24 -8.06 13.99 -0.22
CA GLU A 24 -9.40 13.93 0.39
C GLU A 24 -10.09 12.58 0.15
N VAL A 25 -9.94 12.02 -1.05
CA VAL A 25 -10.46 10.70 -1.38
C VAL A 25 -9.77 9.62 -0.56
N LEU A 26 -8.43 9.68 -0.47
CA LEU A 26 -7.65 8.73 0.32
C LEU A 26 -8.04 8.78 1.80
N GLU A 27 -8.17 9.97 2.38
CA GLU A 27 -8.54 10.15 3.79
C GLU A 27 -9.94 9.61 4.07
N ARG A 28 -10.91 9.89 3.19
CA ARG A 28 -12.26 9.31 3.28
C ARG A 28 -12.23 7.78 3.15
N SER A 29 -11.48 7.24 2.18
CA SER A 29 -11.36 5.80 1.99
C SER A 29 -10.70 5.12 3.19
N LEU A 30 -9.66 5.73 3.77
CA LEU A 30 -9.00 5.24 4.98
C LEU A 30 -9.95 5.22 6.17
N ASN A 31 -10.76 6.26 6.36
CA ASN A 31 -11.73 6.31 7.45
C ASN A 31 -12.77 5.18 7.34
N ILE A 32 -13.26 4.90 6.12
CA ILE A 32 -14.16 3.77 5.85
C ILE A 32 -13.47 2.43 6.13
N LEU A 33 -12.22 2.27 5.67
CA LEU A 33 -11.43 1.06 5.92
C LEU A 33 -11.20 0.84 7.42
N GLN A 34 -10.80 1.86 8.16
CA GLN A 34 -10.57 1.79 9.60
C GLN A 34 -11.85 1.46 10.39
N ALA A 35 -13.01 1.89 9.89
CA ALA A 35 -14.29 1.51 10.47
C ALA A 35 -14.78 0.11 10.06
N SER A 36 -14.07 -0.56 9.14
CA SER A 36 -14.44 -1.87 8.62
C SER A 36 -13.65 -2.99 9.28
N ASP A 37 -14.31 -4.11 9.61
CA ASP A 37 -13.68 -5.25 10.29
C ASP A 37 -12.75 -6.08 9.37
N PHE A 38 -12.76 -5.81 8.07
CA PHE A 38 -11.92 -6.50 7.08
C PHE A 38 -10.58 -5.79 6.83
N TYR A 39 -10.34 -4.60 7.39
CA TYR A 39 -9.07 -3.88 7.25
C TYR A 39 -8.13 -4.14 8.42
N TRP A 40 -6.91 -4.56 8.13
CA TRP A 40 -5.94 -4.98 9.13
C TRP A 40 -4.69 -4.08 9.19
N GLY A 41 -4.69 -2.96 8.46
CA GLY A 41 -3.57 -2.01 8.47
C GLY A 41 -2.26 -2.60 7.95
N PRO A 42 -1.10 -2.24 8.54
CA PRO A 42 0.20 -2.69 8.08
C PRO A 42 0.44 -4.15 8.46
N LEU A 43 -0.05 -5.04 7.59
CA LEU A 43 0.07 -6.49 7.73
C LEU A 43 0.97 -7.05 6.62
N SER A 44 1.94 -7.88 6.98
CA SER A 44 2.78 -8.54 5.98
C SER A 44 2.00 -9.56 5.16
N VAL A 45 2.50 -9.89 3.96
CA VAL A 45 1.91 -10.94 3.11
C VAL A 45 1.84 -12.28 3.85
N GLY A 46 2.88 -12.60 4.61
CA GLY A 46 2.97 -13.85 5.37
C GLY A 46 1.92 -13.95 6.48
N GLU A 47 1.73 -12.87 7.25
CA GLU A 47 0.70 -12.82 8.30
C GLU A 47 -0.71 -12.85 7.74
N ALA A 48 -0.94 -12.14 6.62
CA ALA A 48 -2.21 -12.18 5.90
C ALA A 48 -2.55 -13.60 5.45
N HIS A 49 -1.58 -14.29 4.84
CA HIS A 49 -1.76 -15.66 4.41
C HIS A 49 -2.01 -16.59 5.60
N ALA A 50 -1.22 -16.49 6.66
CA ALA A 50 -1.39 -17.32 7.86
C ALA A 50 -2.75 -17.14 8.56
N LYS A 51 -3.34 -15.94 8.50
CA LYS A 51 -4.71 -15.67 8.97
C LYS A 51 -5.74 -16.34 8.08
N LEU A 52 -5.69 -16.09 6.77
CA LEU A 52 -6.65 -16.63 5.80
C LEU A 52 -6.60 -18.16 5.70
N GLN A 53 -5.47 -18.79 6.00
CA GLN A 53 -5.34 -20.26 6.05
C GLN A 53 -6.27 -20.93 7.06
N ARG A 54 -6.72 -20.20 8.10
CA ARG A 54 -7.63 -20.73 9.13
C ARG A 54 -9.10 -20.38 8.88
N GLU A 55 -9.36 -19.55 7.87
CA GLU A 55 -10.69 -19.04 7.55
C GLU A 55 -11.34 -19.85 6.43
N PRO A 56 -12.67 -19.83 6.29
CA PRO A 56 -13.35 -20.49 5.19
C PRO A 56 -12.92 -19.93 3.83
N VAL A 57 -13.00 -20.78 2.80
CA VAL A 57 -12.72 -20.37 1.42
C VAL A 57 -13.66 -19.23 1.02
N GLY A 58 -13.07 -18.15 0.50
CA GLY A 58 -13.79 -16.93 0.12
C GLY A 58 -13.64 -15.78 1.13
N THR A 59 -13.07 -16.03 2.32
CA THR A 59 -12.67 -14.96 3.24
C THR A 59 -11.51 -14.16 2.64
N TYR A 60 -11.60 -12.84 2.75
CA TYR A 60 -10.59 -11.89 2.30
C TYR A 60 -10.32 -10.86 3.40
N LEU A 61 -9.23 -10.11 3.25
CA LEU A 61 -8.91 -8.97 4.10
C LEU A 61 -8.28 -7.87 3.25
N VAL A 62 -8.29 -6.63 3.73
CA VAL A 62 -7.53 -5.51 3.15
C VAL A 62 -6.39 -5.16 4.10
N ARG A 63 -5.21 -4.91 3.55
CA ARG A 63 -4.01 -4.50 4.30
C ARG A 63 -3.22 -3.44 3.54
N ASP A 64 -2.29 -2.79 4.23
CA ASP A 64 -1.35 -1.89 3.57
C ASP A 64 -0.42 -2.68 2.65
N SER A 65 -0.19 -2.10 1.48
CA SER A 65 0.74 -2.65 0.50
C SER A 65 2.17 -2.25 0.88
N SER A 66 3.08 -3.23 0.81
CA SER A 66 4.52 -2.99 0.96
C SER A 66 5.18 -2.49 -0.33
N GLN A 67 4.42 -2.41 -1.44
CA GLN A 67 4.90 -1.94 -2.74
C GLN A 67 4.73 -0.42 -2.87
N GLY A 68 5.74 0.29 -3.40
CA GLY A 68 5.74 1.75 -3.49
C GLY A 68 4.74 2.37 -4.49
N ASN A 69 4.07 1.55 -5.30
CA ASN A 69 3.10 1.97 -6.32
C ASN A 69 1.64 1.64 -5.96
N CYS A 70 1.40 0.92 -4.87
CA CYS A 70 0.08 0.51 -4.40
C CYS A 70 -0.05 0.88 -2.93
N LEU A 71 -1.19 1.46 -2.52
CA LEU A 71 -1.42 1.81 -1.11
C LEU A 71 -1.96 0.62 -0.31
N PHE A 72 -2.88 -0.15 -0.92
CA PHE A 72 -3.53 -1.28 -0.28
C PHE A 72 -3.38 -2.55 -1.11
N SER A 73 -3.56 -3.69 -0.45
CA SER A 73 -3.52 -5.03 -1.03
C SER A 73 -4.58 -5.91 -0.38
N LEU A 74 -5.06 -6.90 -1.13
CA LEU A 74 -6.03 -7.91 -0.69
C LEU A 74 -5.33 -9.23 -0.37
#